data_AF-A0A9N7NQL8-F1
#
_entry.id   AF-A0A9N7NQL8-F1
#
_cell.length_a   1.000
_cell.length_b   1.000
_cell.length_c   1.000
_cell.angle_alpha   90.00
_cell.angle_beta   90.00
_cell.angle_gamma   90.00
#
_symmetry.space_group_name_H-M   'P 1'
#
loop_
_entity.id
_entity.type
_entity.pdbx_description
1 polymer ?
#
loop_
_entity_poly.entity_id
_entity_poly.type
_entity_poly.pdbx_seq_one_letter_code
_entity_poly.pdbx_strand_id
1 'polypeptide(L)'
;MFSHKLVVVEADGNYVQPFTVDNLYIYSGESYSVLLTTDQNPTQNYWASINVVGREPKTPPGLTILNYLPHSAQNLPTTRPPVPPMWNDYQSAKSFAHKILALRGSPAPPRRHHRRIYLLNTQNMVDGYTKWAINNVSLVLPPTPYLGSIRYGLKQAFDQKTPPNGFSPRYDVMRPGPNPNATIGNGVYTLAFNTTVDVVLQNANALKEGVSEAHPWHLHGHDFWVVGYGEGRFGDGDEEGFNLRDPPLRNTAVIFPYGWTALRFVADNPGVWAFHCHIEPHLHMGMGVVLAEGVRRVPRIPKAALACGLTAKMFMGRH
;
A
#
# COMPACT_ATOMS: atom_id res chain seq x y z
N MET A 1 22.76 -4.26 -8.64
CA MET A 1 23.94 -5.05 -9.05
C MET A 1 25.08 -4.07 -9.20
N PHE A 2 26.18 -4.16 -8.45
CA PHE A 2 27.15 -3.04 -8.36
C PHE A 2 27.71 -2.59 -9.72
N SER A 3 27.87 -3.51 -10.66
CA SER A 3 28.44 -3.23 -11.99
C SER A 3 27.38 -2.97 -13.07
N HIS A 4 26.09 -3.08 -12.76
CA HIS A 4 25.00 -2.89 -13.72
C HIS A 4 23.96 -1.93 -13.19
N LYS A 5 23.81 -0.80 -13.88
CA LYS A 5 22.71 0.10 -13.64
C LYS A 5 21.41 -0.49 -14.19
N LEU A 6 20.31 -0.21 -13.50
CA LEU A 6 18.97 -0.62 -13.90
C LEU A 6 18.22 0.59 -14.43
N VAL A 7 17.50 0.44 -15.54
CA VAL A 7 16.57 1.46 -16.03
C VAL A 7 15.16 1.01 -15.69
N VAL A 8 14.49 1.71 -14.77
CA VAL A 8 13.10 1.45 -14.42
C VAL A 8 12.20 1.94 -15.55
N VAL A 9 11.28 1.11 -16.03
CA VAL A 9 10.42 1.44 -17.18
C VAL A 9 8.93 1.19 -16.93
N GLU A 10 8.59 0.37 -15.93
CA GLU A 10 7.22 0.06 -15.55
C GLU A 10 7.14 -0.16 -14.03
N ALA A 11 6.01 0.20 -13.45
CA ALA A 11 5.66 -0.02 -12.06
C ALA A 11 4.15 -0.33 -11.93
N ASP A 12 3.79 -1.40 -11.23
CA ASP A 12 2.39 -1.82 -10.98
C ASP A 12 1.51 -1.97 -12.24
N GLY A 13 2.07 -2.52 -13.31
CA GLY A 13 1.41 -2.67 -14.61
C GLY A 13 1.35 -1.39 -15.44
N ASN A 14 1.89 -0.28 -14.95
CA ASN A 14 1.81 1.04 -15.56
C ASN A 14 3.20 1.56 -15.97
N TYR A 15 3.31 2.14 -17.17
CA TYR A 15 4.58 2.68 -17.64
C TYR A 15 4.97 3.98 -16.91
N VAL A 16 6.24 4.07 -16.56
CA VAL A 16 6.83 5.24 -15.90
C VAL A 16 7.81 5.95 -16.81
N GLN A 17 8.11 7.22 -16.54
CA GLN A 17 9.21 7.92 -17.22
C GLN A 17 10.50 7.17 -16.92
N PRO A 18 11.26 6.71 -17.93
CA PRO A 18 12.44 5.90 -17.65
C PRO A 18 13.48 6.65 -16.83
N PHE A 19 13.97 6.04 -15.75
CA PHE A 19 15.05 6.59 -14.94
C PHE A 19 16.02 5.50 -14.50
N THR A 20 17.28 5.87 -14.36
CA THR A 20 18.36 4.95 -13.99
C THR A 20 18.58 4.94 -12.48
N VAL A 21 18.79 3.74 -11.93
CA VAL A 21 19.11 3.51 -10.53
C VAL A 21 20.24 2.51 -10.36
N ASP A 22 20.99 2.67 -9.27
CA ASP A 22 21.98 1.67 -8.83
C ASP A 22 21.32 0.57 -7.96
N ASN A 23 20.28 0.96 -7.21
CA ASN A 23 19.48 0.08 -6.36
C ASN A 23 17.98 0.35 -6.57
N LEU A 24 17.19 -0.73 -6.65
CA LEU A 24 15.72 -0.68 -6.68
C LEU A 24 15.20 -0.90 -5.26
N TYR A 25 14.33 -0.03 -4.77
CA TYR A 25 13.54 -0.28 -3.56
C TYR A 25 12.21 -0.91 -3.97
N ILE A 26 11.86 -2.02 -3.33
CA ILE A 26 10.61 -2.74 -3.60
C ILE A 26 9.95 -3.12 -2.28
N TYR A 27 8.67 -2.79 -2.15
CA TYR A 27 7.85 -3.16 -1.01
C TYR A 27 6.82 -4.24 -1.38
N SER A 28 6.30 -4.93 -0.37
CA SER A 28 5.27 -5.96 -0.56
C SER A 28 4.07 -5.37 -1.31
N GLY A 29 3.64 -6.01 -2.39
CA GLY A 29 2.53 -5.57 -3.26
C GLY A 29 2.97 -4.78 -4.49
N GLU A 30 4.18 -4.23 -4.50
CA GLU A 30 4.71 -3.53 -5.67
C GLU A 30 5.25 -4.52 -6.72
N SER A 31 5.18 -4.12 -7.98
CA SER A 31 5.88 -4.76 -9.09
C SER A 31 6.60 -3.72 -9.95
N TYR A 32 7.69 -4.14 -10.62
CA TYR A 32 8.47 -3.30 -11.51
C TYR A 32 9.06 -4.12 -12.65
N SER A 33 9.17 -3.49 -13.81
CA SER A 33 10.06 -3.94 -14.89
C SER A 33 11.28 -3.02 -14.98
N VAL A 34 12.44 -3.64 -15.05
CA VAL A 34 13.73 -2.96 -15.21
C VAL A 34 14.46 -3.50 -16.42
N LEU A 35 15.11 -2.61 -17.16
CA LEU A 35 16.04 -2.97 -18.22
C LEU A 35 17.46 -2.98 -17.65
N LEU A 36 18.21 -4.01 -18.03
CA LEU A 36 19.64 -4.16 -17.73
C LEU A 36 20.37 -4.34 -19.05
N THR A 37 21.48 -3.64 -19.24
CA THR A 37 22.37 -3.81 -20.40
C THR A 37 23.58 -4.63 -19.96
N THR A 38 23.90 -5.73 -20.66
CA THR A 38 25.04 -6.59 -20.33
C THR A 38 26.33 -6.09 -20.98
N ASP A 39 26.77 -4.89 -20.60
CA ASP A 39 27.92 -4.16 -21.17
C ASP A 39 29.26 -4.41 -20.44
N GLN A 40 29.21 -5.11 -19.31
CA GLN A 40 30.39 -5.47 -18.53
C GLN A 40 31.22 -6.60 -19.17
N ASN A 41 32.42 -6.86 -18.63
CA ASN A 41 33.35 -7.87 -19.15
C ASN A 41 32.67 -9.25 -19.36
N PRO A 42 32.63 -9.77 -20.60
CA PRO A 42 31.88 -10.98 -20.93
C PRO A 42 32.51 -12.28 -20.43
N THR A 43 33.73 -12.24 -19.89
CA THR A 43 34.44 -13.44 -19.42
C THR A 43 34.25 -13.74 -17.94
N GLN A 44 33.28 -13.09 -17.26
CA GLN A 44 33.04 -13.25 -15.83
C GLN A 44 31.57 -13.08 -15.47
N ASN A 45 31.20 -13.64 -14.33
CA ASN A 45 29.86 -13.58 -13.76
C ASN A 45 29.72 -12.39 -12.79
N TYR A 46 28.47 -11.99 -12.51
CA TYR A 46 28.18 -10.86 -11.61
C TYR A 46 27.16 -11.21 -10.52
N TRP A 47 27.33 -10.64 -9.32
CA TRP A 47 26.38 -10.84 -8.22
C TRP A 47 25.09 -10.03 -8.41
N ALA A 48 23.96 -10.70 -8.26
CA ALA A 48 22.66 -10.09 -7.96
C ALA A 48 22.30 -10.37 -6.50
N SER A 49 21.85 -9.33 -5.79
CA SER A 49 21.59 -9.40 -4.35
C SER A 49 20.30 -8.68 -4.00
N ILE A 50 19.54 -9.29 -3.09
CA ILE A 50 18.30 -8.77 -2.51
C ILE A 50 18.50 -8.70 -1.00
N ASN A 51 18.28 -7.52 -0.43
CA ASN A 51 18.60 -7.23 0.97
C ASN A 51 17.37 -6.67 1.69
N VAL A 52 17.28 -6.92 3.00
CA VAL A 52 16.26 -6.31 3.85
C VAL A 52 16.60 -4.86 4.11
N VAL A 53 15.63 -3.96 3.85
CA VAL A 53 15.66 -2.54 4.20
C VAL A 53 14.35 -2.16 4.89
N GLY A 54 14.30 -1.00 5.55
CA GLY A 54 13.13 -0.54 6.32
C GLY A 54 12.95 -1.22 7.68
N ARG A 55 13.75 -2.25 8.00
CA ARG A 55 13.84 -2.87 9.32
C ARG A 55 15.27 -3.32 9.57
N GLU A 56 15.69 -3.37 10.83
CA GLU A 56 17.00 -3.88 11.21
C GLU A 56 17.17 -5.32 10.69
N PRO A 57 18.15 -5.58 9.78
CA PRO A 57 18.27 -6.87 9.14
C PRO A 57 18.70 -7.96 10.12
N LYS A 58 17.91 -9.02 10.22
CA LYS A 58 18.24 -10.28 10.92
C LYS A 58 18.23 -11.48 9.98
N THR A 59 18.23 -11.22 8.68
CA THR A 59 18.12 -12.21 7.62
C THR A 59 19.28 -12.00 6.64
N PRO A 60 20.03 -13.06 6.27
CA PRO A 60 21.05 -12.96 5.24
C PRO A 60 20.46 -12.47 3.90
N PRO A 61 21.26 -11.82 3.05
CA PRO A 61 20.81 -11.43 1.72
C PRO A 61 20.47 -12.64 0.85
N GLY A 62 19.44 -12.50 0.01
CA GLY A 62 19.20 -13.40 -1.10
C GLY A 62 20.24 -13.13 -2.19
N LEU A 63 20.96 -14.16 -2.64
CA LEU A 63 22.04 -14.04 -3.63
C LEU A 63 21.77 -14.94 -4.83
N THR A 64 22.08 -14.43 -6.01
CA THR A 64 22.16 -15.20 -7.25
C THR A 64 23.20 -14.58 -8.19
N ILE A 65 23.45 -15.23 -9.32
CA ILE A 65 24.45 -14.82 -10.29
C ILE A 65 23.76 -14.40 -11.60
N LEU A 66 24.12 -13.22 -12.10
CA LEU A 66 23.92 -12.88 -13.51
C LEU A 66 25.03 -13.58 -14.31
N ASN A 67 24.66 -14.70 -14.94
CA ASN A 67 25.60 -15.54 -15.68
C ASN A 67 25.77 -15.05 -17.12
N TYR A 68 26.99 -14.65 -17.47
CA TYR A 68 27.34 -14.21 -18.82
C TYR A 68 27.72 -15.41 -19.68
N LEU A 69 26.83 -15.85 -20.58
CA LEU A 69 27.09 -17.00 -21.44
C LEU A 69 28.20 -16.69 -22.48
N PRO A 70 29.07 -17.66 -22.82
CA PRO A 70 29.05 -19.07 -22.42
C PRO A 70 29.86 -19.39 -21.14
N HIS A 71 30.16 -18.39 -20.29
CA HIS A 71 30.92 -18.62 -19.06
C HIS A 71 30.18 -19.58 -18.10
N SER A 72 30.90 -20.44 -17.40
CA SER A 72 30.29 -21.40 -16.47
C SER A 72 29.66 -20.70 -15.27
N ALA A 73 28.43 -21.07 -14.91
CA ALA A 73 27.77 -20.58 -13.69
C ALA A 73 28.45 -21.04 -12.39
N GLN A 74 29.33 -22.05 -12.44
CA GLN A 74 30.12 -22.51 -11.28
C GLN A 74 31.24 -21.53 -10.92
N ASN A 75 31.67 -20.70 -11.87
CA ASN A 75 32.68 -19.69 -11.62
C ASN A 75 32.03 -18.50 -10.90
N LEU A 76 32.35 -18.34 -9.62
CA LEU A 76 31.81 -17.23 -8.84
C LEU A 76 32.35 -15.88 -9.36
N PRO A 77 31.56 -14.79 -9.25
CA PRO A 77 32.06 -13.45 -9.49
C PRO A 77 33.32 -13.17 -8.67
N THR A 78 34.29 -12.46 -9.26
CA THR A 78 35.57 -12.13 -8.61
C THR A 78 35.43 -11.09 -7.50
N THR A 79 34.36 -10.30 -7.52
CA THR A 79 34.04 -9.31 -6.51
C THR A 79 33.19 -9.89 -5.38
N ARG A 80 33.13 -9.19 -4.25
CA ARG A 80 32.15 -9.47 -3.21
C ARG A 80 30.73 -9.10 -3.68
N PRO A 81 29.67 -9.70 -3.12
CA PRO A 81 28.31 -9.23 -3.32
C PRO A 81 28.17 -7.74 -2.98
N PRO A 82 27.30 -6.99 -3.68
CA PRO A 82 27.09 -5.57 -3.41
C PRO A 82 26.62 -5.35 -1.98
N VAL A 83 27.15 -4.32 -1.33
CA VAL A 83 26.68 -3.86 -0.02
C VAL A 83 25.40 -3.05 -0.24
N PRO A 84 24.28 -3.38 0.43
CA PRO A 84 23.04 -2.62 0.28
C PRO A 84 23.15 -1.24 0.93
N PRO A 85 22.25 -0.30 0.58
CA PRO A 85 22.01 0.89 1.40
C PRO A 85 21.72 0.50 2.86
N MET A 86 22.01 1.42 3.79
CA MET A 86 21.68 1.22 5.20
C MET A 86 20.16 1.01 5.37
N TRP A 87 19.76 0.05 6.21
CA TRP A 87 18.37 -0.35 6.35
C TRP A 87 17.44 0.78 6.81
N ASN A 88 17.98 1.74 7.58
CA ASN A 88 17.28 2.89 8.11
C ASN A 88 17.49 4.18 7.28
N ASP A 89 18.13 4.08 6.11
CA ASP A 89 18.24 5.20 5.17
C ASP A 89 16.93 5.39 4.39
N TYR A 90 15.95 5.96 5.08
CA TYR A 90 14.67 6.32 4.47
C TYR A 90 14.80 7.49 3.48
N GLN A 91 15.87 8.29 3.53
CA GLN A 91 16.06 9.40 2.59
C GLN A 91 16.37 8.89 1.19
N SER A 92 17.19 7.85 1.06
CA SER A 92 17.41 7.18 -0.22
C SER A 92 16.14 6.50 -0.75
N ALA A 93 15.36 5.84 0.11
CA ALA A 93 14.08 5.23 -0.27
C ALA A 93 13.04 6.28 -0.74
N LYS A 94 12.92 7.41 -0.03
CA LYS A 94 12.08 8.56 -0.42
C LYS A 94 12.54 9.15 -1.75
N SER A 95 13.85 9.34 -1.92
CA SER A 95 14.43 9.84 -3.17
C SER A 95 14.15 8.93 -4.36
N PHE A 96 14.12 7.60 -4.14
CA PHE A 96 13.68 6.66 -5.16
C PHE A 96 12.19 6.81 -5.48
N ALA A 97 11.32 6.84 -4.47
CA ALA A 97 9.87 7.02 -4.67
C ALA A 97 9.54 8.31 -5.44
N HIS A 98 10.22 9.42 -5.15
CA HIS A 98 10.04 10.70 -5.84
C HIS A 98 10.50 10.71 -7.30
N LYS A 99 11.32 9.75 -7.75
CA LYS A 99 11.72 9.62 -9.17
C LYS A 99 10.64 8.94 -10.02
N ILE A 100 9.68 8.26 -9.39
CA ILE A 100 8.64 7.53 -10.11
C ILE A 100 7.59 8.52 -10.61
N LEU A 101 7.65 8.84 -11.90
CA LEU A 101 6.69 9.72 -12.59
C LEU A 101 5.97 8.94 -13.68
N ALA A 102 4.71 9.26 -13.94
CA ALA A 102 3.97 8.64 -15.03
C ALA A 102 4.58 8.97 -16.40
N LEU A 103 4.66 7.97 -17.28
CA LEU A 103 5.13 8.18 -18.65
C LEU A 103 4.28 9.25 -19.35
N ARG A 104 4.90 10.05 -20.21
CA ARG A 104 4.17 11.05 -21.01
C ARG A 104 3.08 10.37 -21.83
N GLY A 105 1.85 10.84 -21.66
CA GLY A 105 0.65 10.28 -22.32
C GLY A 105 -0.18 9.37 -21.42
N SER A 106 0.30 9.01 -20.24
CA SER A 106 -0.50 8.33 -19.22
C SER A 106 -1.68 9.19 -18.75
N PRO A 107 -2.78 8.59 -18.28
CA PRO A 107 -3.92 9.32 -17.74
C PRO A 107 -3.53 10.26 -16.60
N ALA A 108 -3.95 11.52 -16.70
CA ALA A 108 -3.78 12.49 -15.62
C ALA A 108 -4.92 12.37 -14.59
N PRO A 109 -4.66 12.64 -13.29
CA PRO A 109 -5.71 12.63 -12.29
C PRO A 109 -6.75 13.72 -12.55
N PRO A 110 -8.01 13.54 -12.13
CA PRO A 110 -8.97 14.64 -12.03
C PRO A 110 -8.39 15.76 -11.17
N ARG A 111 -8.54 17.02 -11.58
CA ARG A 111 -7.92 18.18 -10.88
C ARG A 111 -8.49 18.40 -9.48
N ARG A 112 -9.76 18.07 -9.26
CA ARG A 112 -10.47 18.24 -7.98
C ARG A 112 -10.95 16.89 -7.48
N HIS A 113 -10.99 16.74 -6.15
CA HIS A 113 -11.63 15.62 -5.50
C HIS A 113 -13.06 15.99 -5.08
N HIS A 114 -13.93 14.99 -4.97
CA HIS A 114 -15.29 15.14 -4.42
C HIS A 114 -15.33 14.82 -2.93
N ARG A 115 -14.43 13.93 -2.48
CA ARG A 115 -14.29 13.50 -1.09
C ARG A 115 -12.82 13.34 -0.75
N ARG A 116 -12.45 13.69 0.48
CA ARG A 116 -11.14 13.36 1.07
C ARG A 116 -11.34 12.56 2.35
N ILE A 117 -10.55 11.51 2.53
CA ILE A 117 -10.53 10.65 3.72
C ILE A 117 -9.13 10.71 4.31
N TYR A 118 -9.04 10.91 5.62
CA TYR A 118 -7.77 10.89 6.34
C TYR A 118 -7.69 9.60 7.14
N LEU A 119 -6.64 8.81 6.95
CA LEU A 119 -6.45 7.52 7.62
C LEU A 119 -5.19 7.58 8.49
N LEU A 120 -5.39 7.77 9.79
CA LEU A 120 -4.32 7.69 10.78
C LEU A 120 -3.98 6.24 11.06
N ASN A 121 -2.71 5.88 10.86
CA ASN A 121 -2.15 4.55 11.05
C ASN A 121 -1.50 4.47 12.43
N THR A 122 -2.01 3.61 13.31
CA THR A 122 -1.48 3.47 14.66
C THR A 122 -1.37 2.01 15.08
N GLN A 123 -0.35 1.72 15.88
CA GLN A 123 -0.29 0.49 16.67
C GLN A 123 -0.93 0.77 18.03
N ASN A 124 -1.82 -0.11 18.46
CA ASN A 124 -2.71 0.08 19.60
C ASN A 124 -2.77 -1.17 20.46
N MET A 125 -3.40 -1.03 21.62
CA MET A 125 -3.82 -2.14 22.47
C MET A 125 -5.35 -2.23 22.41
N VAL A 126 -5.88 -3.45 22.21
CA VAL A 126 -7.32 -3.72 22.27
C VAL A 126 -7.50 -4.98 23.12
N ASP A 127 -8.18 -4.84 24.26
CA ASP A 127 -8.41 -5.94 25.21
C ASP A 127 -7.14 -6.72 25.59
N GLY A 128 -6.02 -6.00 25.77
CA GLY A 128 -4.72 -6.60 26.13
C GLY A 128 -3.91 -7.16 24.95
N TYR A 129 -4.43 -7.11 23.72
CA TYR A 129 -3.73 -7.55 22.52
C TYR A 129 -3.16 -6.36 21.73
N THR A 130 -1.95 -6.51 21.22
CA THR A 130 -1.41 -5.58 20.23
C THR A 130 -2.21 -5.68 18.94
N LYS A 131 -2.71 -4.55 18.44
CA LYS A 131 -3.45 -4.44 17.19
C LYS A 131 -2.91 -3.29 16.36
N TRP A 132 -3.22 -3.31 15.08
CA TRP A 132 -3.10 -2.15 14.21
C TRP A 132 -4.49 -1.58 13.98
N ALA A 133 -4.61 -0.26 14.04
CA ALA A 133 -5.87 0.43 13.91
C ALA A 133 -5.76 1.59 12.93
N ILE A 134 -6.87 1.86 12.25
CA ILE A 134 -7.03 2.99 11.34
C ILE A 134 -8.10 3.90 11.94
N ASN A 135 -7.74 5.15 12.22
CA ASN A 135 -8.59 6.09 12.94
C ASN A 135 -9.21 5.49 14.22
N ASN A 136 -8.38 4.80 15.01
CA ASN A 136 -8.76 4.13 16.26
C ASN A 136 -9.73 2.95 16.12
N VAL A 137 -9.90 2.39 14.90
CA VAL A 137 -10.67 1.17 14.64
C VAL A 137 -9.75 0.09 14.04
N SER A 138 -9.64 -1.04 14.71
CA SER A 138 -8.96 -2.25 14.23
C SER A 138 -9.96 -3.11 13.45
N LEU A 139 -9.67 -3.40 12.18
CA LEU A 139 -10.58 -4.16 11.32
C LEU A 139 -10.75 -5.61 11.82
N VAL A 140 -11.99 -6.08 11.89
CA VAL A 140 -12.34 -7.50 12.05
C VAL A 140 -13.34 -7.86 10.97
N LEU A 141 -13.01 -8.82 10.10
CA LEU A 141 -13.90 -9.21 9.01
C LEU A 141 -15.11 -10.01 9.54
N PRO A 142 -16.35 -9.71 9.10
CA PRO A 142 -17.51 -10.49 9.47
C PRO A 142 -17.54 -11.84 8.74
N PRO A 143 -18.23 -12.85 9.28
CA PRO A 143 -18.35 -14.16 8.62
C PRO A 143 -19.29 -14.15 7.40
N THR A 144 -20.04 -13.07 7.18
CA THR A 144 -20.90 -12.89 6.00
C THR A 144 -20.21 -11.95 5.02
N PRO A 145 -20.08 -12.31 3.73
CA PRO A 145 -19.33 -11.51 2.75
C PRO A 145 -20.00 -10.14 2.56
N TYR A 146 -19.21 -9.07 2.62
CA TYR A 146 -19.71 -7.70 2.48
C TYR A 146 -20.47 -7.48 1.17
N LEU A 147 -19.95 -7.99 0.05
CA LEU A 147 -20.57 -7.82 -1.25
C LEU A 147 -22.01 -8.35 -1.28
N GLY A 148 -22.22 -9.58 -0.81
CA GLY A 148 -23.55 -10.17 -0.68
C GLY A 148 -24.41 -9.42 0.35
N SER A 149 -23.82 -9.04 1.48
CA SER A 149 -24.52 -8.32 2.55
C SER A 149 -25.09 -6.98 2.07
N ILE A 150 -24.29 -6.19 1.37
CA ILE A 150 -24.71 -4.89 0.83
C ILE A 150 -25.67 -5.08 -0.35
N ARG A 151 -25.38 -6.01 -1.27
CA ARG A 151 -26.22 -6.27 -2.46
C ARG A 151 -27.64 -6.68 -2.11
N TYR A 152 -27.82 -7.43 -1.02
CA TYR A 152 -29.11 -7.98 -0.58
C TYR A 152 -29.67 -7.32 0.68
N GLY A 153 -29.05 -6.24 1.17
CA GLY A 153 -29.60 -5.43 2.28
C GLY A 153 -29.56 -6.12 3.65
N LEU A 154 -28.60 -7.01 3.90
CA LEU A 154 -28.42 -7.72 5.16
C LEU A 154 -27.75 -6.82 6.21
N LYS A 155 -28.49 -5.85 6.76
CA LYS A 155 -27.99 -4.82 7.68
C LYS A 155 -27.37 -5.35 8.99
N GLN A 156 -27.65 -6.61 9.36
CA GLN A 156 -27.10 -7.23 10.57
C GLN A 156 -25.76 -7.95 10.33
N ALA A 157 -25.27 -8.00 9.08
CA ALA A 157 -24.03 -8.71 8.75
C ALA A 157 -22.76 -7.95 9.15
N PHE A 158 -22.85 -6.62 9.30
CA PHE A 158 -21.73 -5.73 9.65
C PHE A 158 -22.26 -4.42 10.24
N ASP A 159 -21.39 -3.65 10.90
CA ASP A 159 -21.75 -2.35 11.46
C ASP A 159 -22.14 -1.36 10.35
N GLN A 160 -23.34 -0.80 10.45
CA GLN A 160 -23.87 0.17 9.50
C GLN A 160 -23.33 1.59 9.74
N LYS A 161 -22.66 1.82 10.87
CA LYS A 161 -22.01 3.09 11.16
C LYS A 161 -20.84 3.32 10.19
N THR A 162 -20.84 4.48 9.55
CA THR A 162 -19.70 4.90 8.72
C THR A 162 -18.45 5.01 9.62
N PRO A 163 -17.33 4.38 9.25
CA PRO A 163 -16.10 4.52 10.01
C PRO A 163 -15.62 5.98 10.04
N PRO A 164 -14.79 6.37 11.03
CA PRO A 164 -14.33 7.76 11.15
C PRO A 164 -13.57 8.23 9.90
N ASN A 165 -13.97 9.34 9.28
CA ASN A 165 -13.30 9.89 8.08
C ASN A 165 -11.97 10.62 8.37
N GLY A 166 -11.54 10.67 9.63
CA GLY A 166 -10.33 11.37 10.06
C GLY A 166 -10.04 11.17 11.54
N PHE A 167 -9.09 11.94 12.05
CA PHE A 167 -8.54 11.83 13.39
C PHE A 167 -8.40 13.21 14.04
N SER A 168 -8.20 13.23 15.37
CA SER A 168 -8.14 14.48 16.14
C SER A 168 -7.09 15.46 15.56
N PRO A 169 -7.43 16.75 15.38
CA PRO A 169 -6.47 17.79 15.01
C PRO A 169 -5.33 17.94 16.03
N ARG A 170 -5.56 17.54 17.29
CA ARG A 170 -4.57 17.59 18.37
C ARG A 170 -3.73 16.32 18.50
N TYR A 171 -3.91 15.34 17.61
CA TYR A 171 -3.12 14.11 17.66
C TYR A 171 -1.66 14.42 17.27
N ASP A 172 -0.74 14.13 18.18
CA ASP A 172 0.70 14.24 17.96
C ASP A 172 1.22 12.96 17.31
N VAL A 173 1.53 13.03 16.01
CA VAL A 173 2.02 11.88 15.23
C VAL A 173 3.45 11.48 15.60
N MET A 174 4.18 12.32 16.33
CA MET A 174 5.58 12.10 16.68
C MET A 174 5.74 11.35 18.01
N ARG A 175 4.67 11.17 18.79
CA ARG A 175 4.69 10.54 20.11
C ARG A 175 3.73 9.36 20.17
N PRO A 176 3.99 8.36 21.04
CA PRO A 176 3.00 7.31 21.31
C PRO A 176 1.63 7.93 21.65
N GLY A 177 0.56 7.35 21.10
CA GLY A 177 -0.80 7.84 21.35
C GLY A 177 -1.11 7.86 22.86
N PRO A 178 -1.68 8.95 23.40
CA PRO A 178 -1.86 9.13 24.85
C PRO A 178 -2.80 8.10 25.48
N ASN A 179 -3.72 7.54 24.70
CA ASN A 179 -4.60 6.43 25.07
C ASN A 179 -4.57 5.40 23.93
N PRO A 180 -3.77 4.31 24.01
CA PRO A 180 -3.64 3.35 22.92
C PRO A 180 -4.87 2.44 22.76
N ASN A 181 -6.00 2.73 23.41
CA ASN A 181 -7.22 1.92 23.32
C ASN A 181 -7.99 2.23 22.02
N ALA A 182 -7.72 1.42 21.00
CA ALA A 182 -8.57 1.32 19.83
C ALA A 182 -9.78 0.43 20.14
N THR A 183 -10.79 0.48 19.28
CA THR A 183 -11.89 -0.48 19.26
C THR A 183 -11.74 -1.42 18.08
N ILE A 184 -12.37 -2.59 18.13
CA ILE A 184 -12.58 -3.41 16.92
C ILE A 184 -13.80 -2.91 16.16
N GLY A 185 -13.79 -3.06 14.83
CA GLY A 185 -14.93 -2.69 14.01
C GLY A 185 -14.89 -3.33 12.63
N ASN A 186 -16.05 -3.33 11.98
CA ASN A 186 -16.25 -3.93 10.66
C ASN A 186 -17.13 -3.09 9.74
N GLY A 187 -17.23 -1.78 10.04
CA GLY A 187 -17.93 -0.81 9.21
C GLY A 187 -17.22 -0.55 7.87
N VAL A 188 -17.96 0.02 6.92
CA VAL A 188 -17.53 0.18 5.52
C VAL A 188 -17.61 1.64 5.11
N TYR A 189 -16.58 2.16 4.44
CA TYR A 189 -16.66 3.46 3.78
C TYR A 189 -17.45 3.31 2.48
N THR A 190 -18.72 3.75 2.50
CA THR A 190 -19.52 3.80 1.28
C THR A 190 -19.17 5.06 0.49
N LEU A 191 -18.77 4.88 -0.77
CA LEU A 191 -18.38 5.94 -1.69
C LEU A 191 -19.48 6.14 -2.74
N ALA A 192 -19.67 7.38 -3.17
CA ALA A 192 -20.55 7.67 -4.28
C ALA A 192 -19.90 7.16 -5.57
N PHE A 193 -20.67 6.43 -6.39
CA PHE A 193 -20.16 5.86 -7.63
C PHE A 193 -19.77 6.97 -8.63
N ASN A 194 -18.67 6.76 -9.34
CA ASN A 194 -18.08 7.68 -10.30
C ASN A 194 -17.69 9.03 -9.67
N THR A 195 -17.12 9.00 -8.46
CA THR A 195 -16.60 10.20 -7.79
C THR A 195 -15.10 10.08 -7.55
N THR A 196 -14.40 11.20 -7.66
CA THR A 196 -12.98 11.30 -7.33
C THR A 196 -12.79 11.36 -5.82
N VAL A 197 -11.96 10.46 -5.29
CA VAL A 197 -11.67 10.33 -3.86
C VAL A 197 -10.19 10.53 -3.61
N ASP A 198 -9.88 11.42 -2.67
CA ASP A 198 -8.55 11.55 -2.08
C ASP A 198 -8.46 10.72 -0.80
N VAL A 199 -7.34 10.04 -0.61
CA VAL A 199 -7.00 9.39 0.65
C VAL A 199 -5.63 9.88 1.10
N VAL A 200 -5.58 10.48 2.29
CA VAL A 200 -4.33 10.84 2.96
C VAL A 200 -4.05 9.78 4.02
N LEU A 201 -3.05 8.96 3.75
CA LEU A 201 -2.50 8.01 4.71
C LEU A 201 -1.53 8.77 5.62
N GLN A 202 -1.84 8.87 6.90
CA GLN A 202 -0.98 9.50 7.90
C GLN A 202 -0.30 8.40 8.72
N ASN A 203 1.03 8.40 8.77
CA ASN A 203 1.80 7.55 9.67
C ASN A 203 1.99 8.24 11.03
N ALA A 204 2.29 7.45 12.06
CA ALA A 204 2.53 7.95 13.41
C ALA A 204 3.55 7.08 14.15
N ASN A 205 3.93 7.53 15.35
CA ASN A 205 4.65 6.71 16.30
C ASN A 205 3.83 5.46 16.67
N ALA A 206 4.48 4.30 16.72
CA ALA A 206 3.93 3.06 17.23
C ALA A 206 3.77 3.09 18.77
N LEU A 207 3.55 1.94 19.41
CA LEU A 207 3.50 1.87 20.88
C LEU A 207 4.84 2.18 21.54
N LYS A 208 5.94 1.81 20.88
CA LYS A 208 7.29 2.09 21.36
C LYS A 208 7.70 3.51 20.93
N GLU A 209 8.14 4.31 21.89
CA GLU A 209 8.64 5.67 21.63
C GLU A 209 9.81 5.67 20.64
N GLY A 210 9.80 6.63 19.71
CA GLY A 210 10.84 6.76 18.68
C GLY A 210 10.78 5.69 17.59
N VAL A 211 9.67 4.93 17.49
CA VAL A 211 9.47 3.93 16.44
C VAL A 211 8.27 4.32 15.57
N SER A 212 8.50 4.47 14.27
CA SER A 212 7.49 4.52 13.22
C SER A 212 7.99 3.66 12.06
N GLU A 213 7.16 2.78 11.52
CA GLU A 213 7.54 1.82 10.48
C GLU A 213 7.01 2.27 9.11
N ALA A 214 7.65 1.84 8.02
CA ALA A 214 7.09 2.03 6.69
C ALA A 214 5.97 1.01 6.43
N HIS A 215 4.86 1.47 5.83
CA HIS A 215 3.71 0.60 5.54
C HIS A 215 3.31 0.69 4.06
N PRO A 216 3.46 -0.40 3.26
CA PRO A 216 2.90 -0.46 1.91
C PRO A 216 1.39 -0.62 2.00
N TRP A 217 0.64 0.30 1.42
CA TRP A 217 -0.82 0.27 1.33
C TRP A 217 -1.25 -0.13 -0.07
N HIS A 218 -2.09 -1.16 -0.16
CA HIS A 218 -2.57 -1.73 -1.41
C HIS A 218 -4.10 -1.57 -1.53
N LEU A 219 -4.57 -1.06 -2.67
CA LEU A 219 -5.98 -0.90 -2.99
C LEU A 219 -6.45 -1.96 -3.98
N HIS A 220 -7.49 -2.70 -3.61
CA HIS A 220 -8.11 -3.67 -4.50
C HIS A 220 -9.00 -2.96 -5.52
N GLY A 221 -9.11 -3.55 -6.72
CA GLY A 221 -10.08 -3.15 -7.75
C GLY A 221 -9.79 -1.82 -8.44
N HIS A 222 -8.68 -1.15 -8.12
CA HIS A 222 -8.31 0.15 -8.67
C HIS A 222 -6.79 0.31 -8.73
N ASP A 223 -6.34 1.09 -9.71
CA ASP A 223 -5.12 1.87 -9.58
C ASP A 223 -5.47 3.27 -9.06
N PHE A 224 -4.49 3.93 -8.44
CA PHE A 224 -4.57 5.29 -7.94
C PHE A 224 -3.35 6.10 -8.37
N TRP A 225 -3.52 7.41 -8.48
CA TRP A 225 -2.41 8.34 -8.62
C TRP A 225 -1.80 8.61 -7.26
N VAL A 226 -0.48 8.44 -7.14
CA VAL A 226 0.27 8.91 -5.96
C VAL A 226 0.59 10.39 -6.15
N VAL A 227 -0.21 11.25 -5.54
CA VAL A 227 -0.14 12.71 -5.78
C VAL A 227 0.84 13.42 -4.86
N GLY A 228 1.28 12.81 -3.76
CA GLY A 228 2.27 13.43 -2.90
C GLY A 228 2.74 12.57 -1.74
N TYR A 229 3.91 12.93 -1.24
CA TYR A 229 4.49 12.46 0.01
C TYR A 229 4.91 13.67 0.84
N GLY A 230 4.89 13.56 2.15
CA GLY A 230 5.46 14.58 3.02
C GLY A 230 5.87 14.05 4.38
N GLU A 231 6.55 14.90 5.14
CA GLU A 231 7.02 14.62 6.50
C GLU A 231 6.04 15.18 7.53
N GLY A 232 6.06 14.60 8.72
CA GLY A 232 5.21 15.03 9.82
C GLY A 232 3.73 14.78 9.58
N ARG A 233 2.91 15.65 10.16
CA ARG A 233 1.46 15.59 10.05
C ARG A 233 1.01 16.35 8.80
N PHE A 234 0.17 15.74 7.97
CA PHE A 234 -0.51 16.43 6.88
C PHE A 234 -1.33 17.61 7.43
N GLY A 235 -1.09 18.81 6.88
CA GLY A 235 -1.66 20.07 7.33
C GLY A 235 -2.03 21.02 6.20
N ASP A 236 -2.26 22.28 6.58
CA ASP A 236 -2.65 23.34 5.65
C ASP A 236 -1.48 23.65 4.69
N GLY A 237 -1.78 23.73 3.39
CA GLY A 237 -0.80 24.01 2.33
C GLY A 237 -0.19 22.77 1.67
N ASP A 238 -0.21 21.59 2.30
CA ASP A 238 0.37 20.37 1.73
C ASP A 238 -0.31 19.95 0.40
N GLU A 239 -1.60 20.22 0.25
CA GLU A 239 -2.34 19.97 -1.00
C GLU A 239 -1.80 20.79 -2.18
N GLU A 240 -1.26 21.99 -1.95
CA GLU A 240 -0.70 22.83 -3.01
C GLU A 240 0.56 22.20 -3.63
N GLY A 241 1.24 21.34 -2.88
CA GLY A 241 2.41 20.57 -3.33
C GLY A 241 2.07 19.30 -4.12
N PHE A 242 0.78 18.97 -4.31
CA PHE A 242 0.40 17.77 -5.03
C PHE A 242 0.88 17.78 -6.49
N ASN A 243 1.54 16.71 -6.91
CA ASN A 243 1.81 16.44 -8.31
C ASN A 243 0.51 16.04 -9.00
N LEU A 244 -0.11 16.99 -9.70
CA LEU A 244 -1.27 16.74 -10.57
C LEU A 244 -0.91 16.76 -12.07
N ARG A 245 0.39 16.78 -12.39
CA ARG A 245 0.91 16.84 -13.75
C ARG A 245 1.23 15.45 -14.29
N ASP A 246 2.06 14.71 -13.57
CA ASP A 246 2.53 13.38 -13.95
C ASP A 246 2.70 12.41 -12.75
N PRO A 247 1.75 12.37 -11.79
CA PRO A 247 1.83 11.40 -10.71
C PRO A 247 1.71 9.97 -11.25
N PRO A 248 2.48 9.00 -10.73
CA PRO A 248 2.42 7.62 -11.20
C PRO A 248 1.08 6.97 -10.83
N LEU A 249 0.57 6.14 -11.75
CA LEU A 249 -0.54 5.22 -11.48
C LEU A 249 0.02 3.95 -10.84
N ARG A 250 -0.52 3.58 -9.67
CA ARG A 250 -0.08 2.42 -8.88
C ARG A 250 -1.25 1.73 -8.20
N ASN A 251 -1.06 0.49 -7.78
CA ASN A 251 -1.98 -0.19 -6.85
C ASN A 251 -1.43 -0.28 -5.43
N THR A 252 -0.13 -0.04 -5.25
CA THR A 252 0.54 -0.04 -3.95
C THR A 252 1.38 1.22 -3.73
N ALA A 253 1.30 1.84 -2.55
CA ALA A 253 2.14 2.96 -2.17
C ALA A 253 2.53 2.92 -0.68
N VAL A 254 3.75 3.33 -0.36
CA VAL A 254 4.29 3.31 0.99
C VAL A 254 4.05 4.61 1.72
N ILE A 255 3.56 4.54 2.96
CA ILE A 255 3.75 5.62 3.93
C ILE A 255 5.06 5.43 4.68
N PHE A 256 5.92 6.44 4.63
CA PHE A 256 7.21 6.41 5.32
C PHE A 256 7.08 6.76 6.81
N PRO A 257 8.07 6.41 7.65
CA PRO A 257 8.07 6.76 9.08
C PRO A 257 7.80 8.24 9.31
N TYR A 258 6.88 8.53 10.24
CA TYR A 258 6.48 9.89 10.63
C TYR A 258 6.01 10.80 9.48
N GLY A 259 5.64 10.26 8.33
CA GLY A 259 5.19 11.03 7.18
C GLY A 259 3.75 10.75 6.78
N TRP A 260 3.37 11.30 5.63
CA TRP A 260 2.09 11.06 4.99
C TRP A 260 2.26 10.74 3.50
N THR A 261 1.25 10.09 2.93
CA THR A 261 1.15 9.86 1.48
C THR A 261 -0.27 10.13 1.04
N ALA A 262 -0.41 10.94 -0.01
CA ALA A 262 -1.69 11.31 -0.58
C ALA A 262 -1.92 10.57 -1.89
N LEU A 263 -3.08 9.93 -1.99
CA LEU A 263 -3.52 9.13 -3.13
C LEU A 263 -4.80 9.73 -3.69
N ARG A 264 -5.01 9.63 -5.01
CA ARG A 264 -6.25 10.01 -5.69
C ARG A 264 -6.71 8.87 -6.58
N PHE A 265 -7.99 8.53 -6.53
CA PHE A 265 -8.61 7.56 -7.46
C PHE A 265 -10.05 7.95 -7.79
N VAL A 266 -10.65 7.25 -8.73
CA VAL A 266 -12.09 7.39 -9.05
C VAL A 266 -12.79 6.12 -8.58
N ALA A 267 -13.85 6.28 -7.78
CA ALA A 267 -14.69 5.19 -7.29
C ALA A 267 -15.66 4.71 -8.39
N ASP A 268 -15.13 4.15 -9.48
CA ASP A 268 -15.85 3.79 -10.70
C ASP A 268 -15.96 2.28 -10.95
N ASN A 269 -15.52 1.44 -10.00
CA ASN A 269 -15.59 -0.01 -10.13
C ASN A 269 -16.62 -0.61 -9.15
N PRO A 270 -17.85 -0.97 -9.60
CA PRO A 270 -18.88 -1.50 -8.73
C PRO A 270 -18.42 -2.70 -7.90
N GLY A 271 -18.40 -2.57 -6.58
CA GLY A 271 -17.89 -3.63 -5.73
C GLY A 271 -17.69 -3.24 -4.27
N VAL A 272 -17.03 -4.16 -3.57
CA VAL A 272 -16.52 -3.95 -2.21
C VAL A 272 -15.05 -4.32 -2.24
N TRP A 273 -14.20 -3.36 -1.90
CA TRP A 273 -12.76 -3.43 -2.10
C TRP A 273 -12.04 -3.22 -0.78
N ALA A 274 -11.04 -4.06 -0.51
CA ALA A 274 -10.15 -3.85 0.61
C ALA A 274 -9.11 -2.78 0.26
N PHE A 275 -8.79 -1.95 1.24
CA PHE A 275 -7.64 -1.06 1.19
C PHE A 275 -6.85 -1.30 2.47
N HIS A 276 -5.65 -1.88 2.37
CA HIS A 276 -4.97 -2.41 3.55
C HIS A 276 -3.45 -2.37 3.45
N CYS A 277 -2.79 -2.50 4.60
CA CYS A 277 -1.36 -2.71 4.63
C CYS A 277 -1.02 -4.09 4.03
N HIS A 278 -0.04 -4.13 3.13
CA HIS A 278 0.41 -5.34 2.44
C HIS A 278 1.54 -6.08 3.21
N ILE A 279 1.72 -5.76 4.49
CA ILE A 279 2.49 -6.55 5.44
C ILE A 279 1.51 -7.50 6.14
N GLU A 280 1.60 -8.79 5.82
CA GLU A 280 0.60 -9.80 6.23
C GLU A 280 0.31 -9.83 7.75
N PRO A 281 1.31 -9.78 8.64
CA PRO A 281 1.04 -9.67 10.08
C PRO A 281 0.24 -8.42 10.48
N HIS A 282 0.42 -7.30 9.78
CA HIS A 282 -0.30 -6.07 10.07
C HIS A 282 -1.77 -6.18 9.63
N LEU A 283 -2.02 -6.77 8.45
CA LEU A 283 -3.37 -7.10 8.00
C LEU A 283 -4.07 -8.03 9.00
N HIS A 284 -3.40 -9.11 9.43
CA HIS A 284 -3.91 -10.02 10.45
C HIS A 284 -4.27 -9.30 11.78
N MET A 285 -3.51 -8.27 12.13
CA MET A 285 -3.72 -7.43 13.31
C MET A 285 -4.73 -6.29 13.10
N GLY A 286 -5.39 -6.18 11.93
CA GLY A 286 -6.48 -5.25 11.68
C GLY A 286 -6.11 -3.99 10.88
N MET A 287 -4.91 -3.91 10.29
CA MET A 287 -4.43 -2.73 9.53
C MET A 287 -5.05 -2.63 8.14
N GLY A 288 -6.33 -2.29 8.07
CA GLY A 288 -7.02 -2.07 6.80
C GLY A 288 -8.40 -1.48 6.98
N VAL A 289 -8.98 -1.10 5.84
CA VAL A 289 -10.35 -0.59 5.74
C VAL A 289 -11.05 -1.24 4.56
N VAL A 290 -12.37 -1.12 4.52
CA VAL A 290 -13.20 -1.63 3.44
C VAL A 290 -13.92 -0.46 2.78
N LEU A 291 -13.81 -0.37 1.46
CA LEU A 291 -14.49 0.61 0.62
C LEU A 291 -15.61 -0.10 -0.16
N ALA A 292 -16.75 0.56 -0.34
CA ALA A 292 -17.84 0.02 -1.16
C ALA A 292 -18.44 1.11 -2.03
N GLU A 293 -18.67 0.79 -3.29
CA GLU A 293 -19.14 1.73 -4.29
C GLU A 293 -19.97 1.01 -5.35
N GLY A 294 -21.00 1.67 -5.84
CA GLY A 294 -21.80 1.14 -6.95
C GLY A 294 -22.40 -0.26 -6.73
N VAL A 295 -22.46 -0.81 -5.51
CA VAL A 295 -22.75 -2.24 -5.26
C VAL A 295 -24.05 -2.74 -5.92
N ARG A 296 -25.06 -1.87 -6.08
CA ARG A 296 -26.31 -2.21 -6.80
C ARG A 296 -26.12 -2.50 -8.29
N ARG A 297 -25.02 -2.04 -8.89
CA ARG A 297 -24.61 -2.25 -10.28
C ARG A 297 -23.85 -3.57 -10.48
N VAL A 298 -23.47 -4.25 -9.39
CA VAL A 298 -22.79 -5.54 -9.49
C VAL A 298 -23.75 -6.56 -10.13
N PRO A 299 -23.30 -7.30 -11.16
CA PRO A 299 -24.10 -8.33 -11.81
C PRO A 299 -24.35 -9.51 -10.86
N ARG A 300 -24.84 -10.62 -11.40
CA ARG A 300 -25.16 -11.81 -10.61
C ARG A 300 -23.93 -12.34 -9.88
N ILE A 301 -24.00 -12.39 -8.55
CA ILE A 301 -22.95 -12.97 -7.71
C ILE A 301 -23.03 -14.51 -7.79
N PRO A 302 -21.90 -15.22 -7.99
CA PRO A 302 -21.87 -16.68 -7.98
C PRO A 302 -22.43 -17.27 -6.68
N LYS A 303 -23.22 -18.35 -6.77
CA LYS A 303 -23.87 -18.98 -5.60
C LYS A 303 -22.86 -19.40 -4.52
N ALA A 304 -21.72 -19.94 -4.92
CA ALA A 304 -20.67 -20.35 -4.00
C ALA A 304 -20.13 -19.18 -3.16
N ALA A 305 -20.06 -17.97 -3.72
CA ALA A 305 -19.62 -16.77 -3.00
C ALA A 305 -20.68 -16.23 -2.01
N LEU A 306 -21.91 -16.75 -2.06
CA LEU A 306 -23.00 -16.41 -1.14
C LEU A 306 -23.30 -17.53 -0.13
N ALA A 307 -22.57 -18.64 -0.18
CA ALA A 307 -22.88 -19.88 0.54
C ALA A 307 -22.40 -19.93 1.99
N CYS A 308 -22.11 -18.78 2.62
CA CYS A 308 -21.77 -18.69 4.05
C CYS A 308 -22.57 -17.58 4.77
N GLY A 309 -22.46 -17.52 6.10
CA GLY A 309 -23.04 -16.45 6.91
C GLY A 309 -24.55 -16.24 6.74
N LEU A 310 -24.99 -14.99 6.82
CA LEU A 310 -26.41 -14.62 6.62
C LEU A 310 -26.86 -14.76 5.16
N THR A 311 -25.94 -14.66 4.19
CA THR A 311 -26.25 -14.90 2.78
C THR A 311 -26.65 -16.36 2.52
N ALA A 312 -26.00 -17.34 3.17
CA ALA A 312 -26.41 -18.73 3.09
C ALA A 312 -27.83 -18.94 3.64
N LYS A 313 -28.13 -18.37 4.82
CA LYS A 313 -29.48 -18.46 5.42
C LYS A 313 -30.56 -17.92 4.48
N MET A 314 -30.26 -16.83 3.76
CA MET A 314 -31.20 -16.22 2.80
C MET A 314 -31.43 -17.08 1.55
N PHE A 315 -30.37 -17.71 1.00
CA PHE A 315 -30.44 -18.37 -0.31
C PHE A 315 -30.47 -19.90 -0.29
N MET A 316 -30.08 -20.53 0.83
CA MET A 316 -29.99 -21.99 0.97
C MET A 316 -30.98 -22.55 2.00
N GLY A 317 -31.59 -21.72 2.85
CA GLY A 317 -32.57 -22.13 3.87
C GLY A 317 -34.02 -22.24 3.38
N ARG A 318 -34.27 -22.22 2.06
CA ARG A 318 -35.59 -22.43 1.45
C ARG A 318 -35.66 -23.79 0.77
N HIS A 319 -35.57 -24.85 1.57
CA HIS A 319 -35.98 -26.20 1.23
C HIS A 319 -36.71 -26.79 2.42
#